data_AF-A0A7L2NEL6-F1
#
_entry.id   AF-A0A7L2NEL6-F1
#
_cell.length_a   1.000
_cell.length_b   1.000
_cell.length_c   1.000
_cell.angle_alpha   90.00
_cell.angle_beta   90.00
_cell.angle_gamma   90.00
#
_symmetry.space_group_name_H-M   'P 1'
#
loop_
_entity.id
_entity.type
_entity.pdbx_description
1 polymer ?
#
loop_
_entity_poly.entity_id
_entity_poly.type
_entity_poly.pdbx_seq_one_letter_code
_entity_poly.pdbx_strand_id
1 'polypeptide(L)'
;PLGTHAYSPPEWICCGYYHGPSATIWSLGVLLYVMVCGSLPFKEECEIVWGQLFFRQQLSPECQHLICWCLSKHLVDRREVEEISLHPWVW
;
A
#
# COMPACT_ATOMS: atom_id res chain seq x y z
N PRO A 1 5.03 -7.87 17.70
CA PRO A 1 3.85 -8.38 16.98
C PRO A 1 4.26 -9.16 15.73
N LEU A 2 3.69 -10.35 15.55
CA LEU A 2 4.02 -11.27 14.45
C LEU A 2 3.20 -10.90 13.21
N GLY A 3 3.79 -10.06 12.36
CA GLY A 3 3.37 -9.82 10.99
C GLY A 3 4.60 -9.79 10.09
N THR A 4 4.43 -9.98 8.78
CA THR A 4 5.55 -9.87 7.84
C THR A 4 5.94 -8.40 7.73
N HIS A 5 7.14 -8.05 8.23
CA HIS A 5 7.60 -6.66 8.37
C HIS A 5 7.43 -5.82 7.09
N ALA A 6 7.65 -6.44 5.92
CA ALA A 6 7.51 -5.81 4.61
C ALA A 6 6.09 -5.31 4.24
N TYR A 7 5.06 -5.73 4.99
CA TYR A 7 3.67 -5.30 4.81
C TYR A 7 3.23 -4.26 5.84
N SER A 8 4.15 -3.80 6.70
CA SER A 8 3.85 -2.84 7.74
C SER A 8 3.67 -1.43 7.16
N PRO A 9 2.66 -0.66 7.64
CA PRO A 9 2.45 0.71 7.20
C PRO A 9 3.45 1.69 7.86
N PRO A 10 3.63 2.90 7.32
CA PRO A 10 4.60 3.87 7.81
C PRO A 10 4.37 4.29 9.27
N GLU A 11 3.13 4.37 9.74
CA GLU A 11 2.82 4.70 11.14
C GLU A 11 3.32 3.62 12.12
N TRP A 12 3.35 2.35 11.72
CA TRP A 12 3.94 1.29 12.51
C TRP A 12 5.46 1.46 12.62
N ILE A 13 6.11 1.76 11.50
CA ILE A 13 7.58 1.94 11.45
C ILE A 13 7.98 3.18 12.27
N CYS A 14 7.26 4.29 12.12
CA CYS A 14 7.57 5.55 12.79
C CYS A 14 7.21 5.56 14.27
N CYS A 15 6.07 4.95 14.65
CA CYS A 15 5.46 5.17 15.97
C CYS A 15 5.20 3.88 16.75
N GLY A 16 5.34 2.70 16.13
CA GLY A 16 5.10 1.42 16.80
C GLY A 16 3.62 1.14 17.10
N TYR A 17 2.68 1.82 16.43
CA TYR A 17 1.25 1.53 16.51
C TYR A 17 0.56 1.85 15.17
N TYR A 18 -0.57 1.19 14.90
CA TYR A 18 -1.38 1.41 13.70
C TYR A 18 -2.87 1.20 14.01
N HIS A 19 -3.72 1.75 13.15
CA HIS A 19 -5.17 1.48 13.17
C HIS A 19 -5.49 0.31 12.22
N GLY A 20 -6.17 -0.71 12.73
CA GLY A 20 -6.39 -1.99 12.02
C GLY A 20 -6.88 -1.82 10.58
N PRO A 21 -8.06 -1.19 10.35
CA PRO A 21 -8.58 -0.94 9.00
C PRO A 21 -7.59 -0.28 8.05
N SER A 22 -6.96 0.84 8.44
CA SER A 22 -6.01 1.57 7.59
C SER A 22 -4.71 0.79 7.32
N ALA A 23 -4.30 -0.08 8.26
CA ALA A 23 -3.18 -1.00 8.07
C ALA A 23 -3.54 -2.15 7.12
N THR A 24 -4.78 -2.64 7.17
CA THR A 24 -5.29 -3.63 6.22
C THR A 24 -5.23 -3.07 4.80
N ILE A 25 -5.71 -1.84 4.58
CA ILE A 25 -5.63 -1.18 3.26
C ILE A 25 -4.19 -1.08 2.75
N TRP A 26 -3.27 -0.66 3.60
CA TRP A 26 -1.86 -0.61 3.25
C TRP A 26 -1.34 -1.99 2.82
N SER A 27 -1.58 -3.03 3.64
CA SER A 27 -1.12 -4.39 3.34
C SER A 27 -1.72 -4.95 2.05
N LEU A 28 -2.97 -4.57 1.71
CA LEU A 28 -3.59 -4.90 0.43
C LEU A 28 -2.91 -4.19 -0.74
N GLY A 29 -2.51 -2.92 -0.58
CA GLY A 29 -1.72 -2.19 -1.57
C GLY A 29 -0.36 -2.86 -1.84
N VAL A 30 0.33 -3.29 -0.79
CA VAL A 30 1.60 -4.03 -0.90
C VAL A 30 1.36 -5.36 -1.62
N LEU A 31 0.34 -6.11 -1.23
CA LEU A 31 0.00 -7.38 -1.87
C LEU A 31 -0.35 -7.20 -3.35
N LEU A 32 -1.17 -6.21 -3.68
CA LEU A 32 -1.55 -5.89 -5.06
C LEU A 32 -0.32 -5.57 -5.90
N TYR A 33 0.58 -4.73 -5.39
CA TYR A 33 1.84 -4.45 -6.07
C TYR A 33 2.65 -5.73 -6.29
N VAL A 34 2.77 -6.61 -5.28
CA VAL A 34 3.49 -7.89 -5.42
C VAL A 34 2.86 -8.77 -6.51
N MET A 35 1.53 -8.83 -6.59
CA MET A 35 0.84 -9.63 -7.61
C MET A 35 1.11 -9.15 -9.03
N VAL A 36 1.12 -7.83 -9.26
CA VAL A 36 1.28 -7.26 -10.61
C VAL A 36 2.74 -7.01 -11.00
N CYS A 37 3.61 -6.74 -10.02
CA CYS A 37 5.03 -6.43 -10.25
C CYS A 37 5.98 -7.58 -9.93
N GLY A 38 5.52 -8.66 -9.27
CA GLY A 38 6.34 -9.82 -8.88
C GLY A 38 7.42 -9.52 -7.83
N SER A 39 7.39 -8.35 -7.20
CA SER A 39 8.39 -7.90 -6.22
C SER A 39 7.76 -6.92 -5.21
N LEU A 40 8.41 -6.69 -4.07
CA LEU A 40 7.94 -5.72 -3.09
C LEU A 40 8.03 -4.27 -3.62
N PRO A 41 7.08 -3.40 -3.27
CA PRO A 41 7.12 -1.98 -3.64
C PRO A 41 8.26 -1.23 -2.95
N PHE A 42 8.62 -1.66 -1.73
CA PHE A 42 9.64 -1.05 -0.90
C PHE A 42 10.66 -2.11 -0.46
N LYS A 43 11.94 -1.78 -0.56
CA LYS A 43 13.08 -2.59 -0.13
C LYS A 43 13.58 -2.17 1.25
N GLU A 44 13.52 -0.87 1.53
CA GLU A 44 14.02 -0.27 2.77
C GLU A 44 12.90 0.44 3.53
N GLU A 45 13.03 0.51 4.86
CA GLU A 45 12.06 1.21 5.71
C GLU A 45 11.94 2.70 5.37
N CYS A 46 13.04 3.33 4.95
CA CYS A 46 13.02 4.74 4.55
C CYS A 46 12.13 4.99 3.33
N GLU A 47 12.04 4.04 2.39
CA GLU A 47 11.17 4.16 1.21
C GLU A 47 9.68 4.11 1.63
N ILE A 48 9.35 3.29 2.64
CA ILE A 48 8.01 3.24 3.24
C ILE A 48 7.68 4.56 3.92
N VAL A 49 8.57 5.05 4.79
CA VAL A 49 8.36 6.29 5.56
C VAL A 49 8.29 7.53 4.67
N TRP A 50 9.03 7.53 3.56
CA TRP A 50 9.02 8.62 2.57
C TRP A 50 7.92 8.47 1.50
N GLY A 51 7.26 7.31 1.41
CA GLY A 51 6.23 7.04 0.40
C GLY A 51 6.80 6.97 -1.01
N GLN A 52 8.05 6.52 -1.15
CA GLN A 52 8.73 6.45 -2.45
C GLN A 52 8.35 5.18 -3.20
N LEU A 53 7.23 5.25 -3.92
CA LEU A 53 6.73 4.15 -4.75
C LEU A 53 7.23 4.27 -6.19
N PHE A 54 7.79 3.19 -6.72
CA PHE A 54 8.29 3.15 -8.10
C PHE A 54 7.72 1.96 -8.86
N PHE A 55 7.08 2.20 -10.01
CA PHE A 55 6.62 1.15 -10.91
C PHE A 55 7.70 0.82 -11.94
N ARG A 56 8.23 -0.40 -11.89
CA ARG A 56 9.23 -0.89 -12.88
C ARG A 56 8.59 -1.50 -14.12
N GLN A 57 7.31 -1.86 -14.05
CA GLN A 57 6.54 -2.44 -15.14
C GLN A 57 5.54 -1.42 -15.67
N GLN A 58 5.16 -1.53 -16.95
CA GLN A 58 4.04 -0.77 -17.48
C GLN A 58 2.74 -1.38 -16.95
N LEU A 59 2.08 -0.66 -16.04
CA LEU A 59 0.76 -0.98 -15.52
C LEU A 59 -0.26 0.00 -16.09
N SER A 60 -1.53 -0.40 -16.13
CA SER A 60 -2.59 0.53 -16.50
C SER A 60 -2.64 1.72 -15.53
N PRO A 61 -3.04 2.92 -15.97
CA PRO A 61 -3.18 4.08 -15.09
C PRO A 61 -4.06 3.80 -13.88
N GLU A 62 -5.13 3.02 -14.06
CA GLU A 62 -6.10 2.65 -13.02
C GLU A 62 -5.46 1.71 -11.99
N CYS A 63 -4.61 0.78 -12.42
CA CYS A 63 -3.84 -0.09 -11.53
C CYS A 63 -2.89 0.72 -10.64
N GLN A 64 -2.11 1.60 -11.28
CA GLN A 64 -1.17 2.47 -10.56
C GLN A 64 -1.92 3.37 -9.59
N HIS A 65 -3.05 3.94 -10.02
CA HIS A 65 -3.89 4.77 -9.16
C HIS A 65 -4.37 4.01 -7.94
N LEU A 66 -4.92 2.80 -8.10
CA LEU A 66 -5.39 1.98 -6.98
C LEU A 66 -4.26 1.64 -6.00
N ILE A 67 -3.09 1.27 -6.51
CA ILE A 67 -1.93 0.96 -5.67
C ILE A 67 -1.47 2.19 -4.89
N CYS A 68 -1.31 3.33 -5.57
CA CYS A 68 -0.96 4.61 -4.92
C CYS A 68 -1.98 4.98 -3.86
N TRP A 69 -3.27 4.73 -4.13
CA TRP A 69 -4.35 5.05 -3.22
C TRP A 69 -4.24 4.25 -1.92
N CYS A 70 -4.07 2.93 -2.03
CA CYS A 70 -3.88 2.04 -0.88
C CYS A 70 -2.58 2.35 -0.10
N LEU A 71 -1.52 2.73 -0.81
CA LEU A 71 -0.19 3.03 -0.26
C LEU A 71 -0.01 4.52 0.10
N SER A 72 -1.11 5.24 0.32
CA SER A 72 -1.04 6.63 0.75
C SER A 72 -0.37 6.74 2.12
N LYS A 73 0.59 7.68 2.24
CA LYS A 73 1.34 7.88 3.48
C LYS A 73 0.43 8.29 4.64
N HIS A 74 -0.50 9.22 4.41
CA HIS A 74 -1.40 9.71 5.43
C HIS A 74 -2.63 8.81 5.56
N LEU A 75 -3.02 8.51 6.80
CA LEU A 75 -4.15 7.63 7.12
C LEU A 75 -5.46 8.11 6.49
N VAL A 76 -5.68 9.43 6.47
CA VAL A 76 -6.91 10.06 5.94
C VAL A 76 -7.06 9.93 4.43
N ASP A 77 -5.96 9.64 3.73
CA ASP A 77 -5.96 9.47 2.28
C ASP A 77 -6.24 8.00 1.88
N ARG A 78 -6.06 7.06 2.83
CA ARG A 78 -6.40 5.64 2.63
C ARG A 78 -7.90 5.45 2.80
N ARG A 79 -8.58 5.13 1.69
CA ARG A 79 -10.03 4.89 1.66
C ARG A 79 -10.43 3.54 2.24
N GLU A 80 -11.71 3.42 2.54
CA GLU A 80 -12.28 2.20 3.09
C GLU A 80 -12.28 1.06 2.05
N VAL A 81 -12.41 -0.18 2.53
CA VAL A 81 -12.36 -1.38 1.67
C VAL A 81 -13.48 -1.35 0.62
N GLU A 82 -14.64 -0.82 1.01
CA GLU A 82 -15.81 -0.65 0.17
C GLU A 82 -15.51 0.26 -1.02
N GLU A 83 -14.78 1.37 -0.80
CA GLU A 83 -14.37 2.29 -1.89
C GLU A 83 -13.35 1.61 -2.83
N ILE A 84 -12.44 0.79 -2.30
CA ILE A 84 -11.47 0.01 -3.10
C ILE A 84 -12.20 -0.97 -4.02
N SER A 85 -13.24 -1.65 -3.52
CA SER A 85 -14.02 -2.63 -4.29
C SER A 85 -14.80 -2.01 -5.46
N LEU A 86 -15.04 -0.70 -5.41
CA LEU A 86 -15.71 0.08 -6.45
C LEU A 86 -14.73 0.75 -7.42
N HIS A 87 -13.42 0.58 -7.22
CA HIS A 87 -12.42 1.24 -8.06
C HIS A 87 -12.50 0.73 -9.52
N PRO A 88 -12.38 1.59 -10.54
CA PRO A 88 -12.43 1.21 -11.97
C PRO A 88 -11.39 0.19 -12.44
N TRP A 89 -10.42 -0.16 -11.60
CA TRP A 89 -9.46 -1.23 -11.93
C TRP A 89 -9.99 -2.63 -11.60
N VAL A 90 -10.97 -2.71 -10.68
CA VAL A 90 -11.59 -3.96 -10.24
C VAL A 90 -12.63 -4.46 -11.25
N TRP A 91 -13.12 -3.59 -12.14
CA TRP A 91 -14.20 -3.84 -13.11
C TRP A 91 -13.77 -3.45 -14.52
#